data_AF-A0AAE1TDG3-F1
#
_entry.id   AF-A0AAE1TDG3-F1
#
_cell.length_a   1.000
_cell.length_b   1.000
_cell.length_c   1.000
_cell.angle_alpha   90.00
_cell.angle_beta   90.00
_cell.angle_gamma   90.00
#
_symmetry.space_group_name_H-M   'P 1'
#
loop_
_entity.id
_entity.type
_entity.pdbx_description
1 polymer ?
#
loop_
_entity_poly.entity_id
_entity_poly.type
_entity_poly.pdbx_seq_one_letter_code
_entity_poly.pdbx_strand_id
1 'polypeptide(L)'
;MNTPLPFHAFTFPFSFFLSAFTITTTLAHHNHHHRDLLDANGNFLLNGGSYHIIPAFEGNNGGGLELAKTGTETSPPIVVQANSESSKGLPANFWIPIETID
;
A
#
# COMPACT_ATOMS: atom_id res chain seq x y z
N MET A 1 -1.59 63.73 18.55
CA MET A 1 -2.64 62.97 19.24
C MET A 1 -2.80 61.69 18.43
N ASN A 2 -2.14 60.60 18.84
CA ASN A 2 -2.07 59.37 18.06
C ASN A 2 -2.93 58.32 18.76
N THR A 3 -4.07 57.98 18.18
CA THR A 3 -4.93 56.90 18.70
C THR A 3 -4.35 55.55 18.28
N PRO A 4 -4.16 54.58 19.19
CA PRO A 4 -3.71 53.24 18.80
C PRO A 4 -4.80 52.52 18.00
N LEU A 5 -4.41 51.89 16.89
CA LEU A 5 -5.30 51.07 16.06
C LEU A 5 -5.85 49.88 16.89
N PRO A 6 -7.14 49.51 16.71
CA PRO A 6 -7.78 48.47 17.52
C PRO A 6 -7.24 47.08 17.13
N PHE A 7 -6.55 46.43 18.07
CA PHE A 7 -5.97 45.08 17.93
C PHE A 7 -6.97 43.99 17.50
N HIS A 8 -8.28 44.23 17.64
CA HIS A 8 -9.34 43.27 17.28
C HIS A 8 -9.69 43.24 15.79
N ALA A 9 -9.25 44.22 14.98
CA ALA A 9 -9.60 44.31 13.57
C ALA A 9 -8.91 43.25 12.67
N PHE A 10 -7.88 42.57 13.19
CA PHE A 10 -7.06 41.62 12.43
C PHE A 10 -7.18 40.15 12.86
N THR A 11 -7.80 39.87 14.01
CA THR A 11 -7.94 38.49 14.54
C THR A 11 -8.99 37.67 13.79
N PHE A 12 -10.10 38.30 13.39
CA PHE A 12 -11.19 37.66 12.67
C PHE A 12 -10.81 37.08 11.29
N PRO A 13 -10.14 37.82 10.39
CA PRO A 13 -9.73 37.26 9.11
C PRO A 13 -8.66 36.18 9.29
N PHE A 14 -7.72 36.35 10.22
CA PHE A 14 -6.64 35.39 10.46
C PHE A 14 -7.18 34.02 10.92
N SER A 15 -8.15 33.99 11.84
CA SER A 15 -8.79 32.75 12.28
C SER A 15 -9.57 32.06 11.16
N PHE A 16 -10.23 32.82 10.29
CA PHE A 16 -10.93 32.29 9.11
C PHE A 16 -9.96 31.70 8.08
N PHE A 17 -8.81 32.34 7.85
CA PHE A 17 -7.77 31.80 6.97
C PHE A 17 -7.17 30.49 7.52
N LEU A 18 -6.92 30.43 8.84
CA LEU A 18 -6.41 29.21 9.47
C LEU A 18 -7.42 28.07 9.41
N SER A 19 -8.71 28.33 9.67
CA SER A 19 -9.75 27.30 9.60
C SER A 19 -9.96 26.79 8.17
N ALA A 20 -10.00 27.69 7.19
CA ALA A 20 -10.11 27.33 5.78
C ALA A 20 -8.90 26.49 5.32
N PHE A 21 -7.68 26.85 5.75
CA PHE A 21 -6.47 26.09 5.45
C PHE A 21 -6.46 24.70 6.10
N THR A 22 -6.95 24.56 7.33
CA THR A 22 -7.10 23.24 7.97
C THR A 22 -8.15 22.37 7.29
N ILE A 23 -9.23 22.95 6.75
CA ILE A 23 -10.28 22.21 6.05
C ILE A 23 -9.78 21.71 4.69
N THR A 24 -9.06 22.54 3.92
CA THR A 24 -8.54 22.12 2.61
C THR A 24 -7.46 21.03 2.72
N THR A 25 -6.58 21.12 3.73
CA THR A 25 -5.53 20.11 3.97
C THR A 25 -6.10 18.79 4.48
N THR A 26 -7.10 18.81 5.37
CA THR A 26 -7.77 17.59 5.86
C THR A 26 -8.63 16.93 4.79
N LEU A 27 -9.32 17.72 3.94
CA LEU A 27 -10.11 17.19 2.83
C LEU A 27 -9.22 16.57 1.75
N ALA A 28 -8.03 17.13 1.49
CA ALA A 28 -7.02 16.52 0.61
C ALA A 28 -6.53 15.17 1.17
N HIS A 29 -6.38 15.06 2.49
CA HIS A 29 -5.97 13.81 3.18
C HIS A 29 -7.09 12.77 3.32
N HIS A 30 -8.36 13.18 3.16
CA HIS A 30 -9.53 12.29 3.27
C HIS A 30 -9.89 11.58 1.94
N ASN A 31 -9.11 11.81 0.87
CA ASN A 31 -9.22 10.96 -0.31
C ASN A 31 -8.73 9.56 0.07
N HIS A 32 -9.69 8.63 0.16
CA HIS A 32 -9.44 7.20 0.30
C HIS A 32 -8.78 6.71 -0.99
N HIS A 33 -7.48 6.99 -1.13
CA HIS A 33 -6.70 6.51 -2.26
C HIS A 33 -6.58 5.00 -2.10
N HIS A 34 -7.46 4.27 -2.77
CA HIS A 34 -7.13 2.92 -3.21
C HIS A 34 -5.85 3.07 -4.03
N ARG A 35 -4.69 2.84 -3.39
CA ARG A 35 -3.43 2.86 -4.10
C ARG A 35 -3.38 1.61 -4.93
N ASP A 36 -3.36 1.79 -6.24
CA ASP A 36 -3.14 0.69 -7.16
C ASP A 36 -1.85 -0.03 -6.78
N LEU A 37 -1.89 -1.36 -6.77
CA LEU A 37 -0.72 -2.17 -6.49
C LEU A 37 0.13 -2.25 -7.76
N LEU A 38 1.43 -2.01 -7.62
CA LEU A 38 2.40 -2.09 -8.71
C LEU A 38 3.32 -3.29 -8.51
N ASP A 39 3.74 -3.91 -9.61
CA ASP A 39 4.80 -4.91 -9.62
C ASP A 39 6.18 -4.26 -9.48
N ALA A 40 7.23 -5.09 -9.39
CA ALA A 40 8.61 -4.61 -9.27
C ALA A 40 9.11 -3.81 -10.49
N ASN A 41 8.40 -3.87 -11.62
CA ASN A 41 8.70 -3.09 -12.82
C ASN A 41 7.88 -1.79 -12.88
N GLY A 42 7.01 -1.53 -11.90
CA GLY A 42 6.12 -0.37 -11.86
C GLY A 42 4.83 -0.52 -12.67
N ASN A 43 4.49 -1.72 -13.15
CA ASN A 43 3.21 -1.97 -13.83
C ASN A 43 2.11 -2.30 -12.83
N PHE A 44 0.86 -1.95 -13.16
CA PHE A 44 -0.28 -2.32 -12.32
C PHE A 44 -0.45 -3.84 -12.19
N LEU A 45 -0.72 -4.30 -10.97
CA LEU A 45 -1.15 -5.68 -10.73
C LEU A 45 -2.54 -5.90 -11.34
N LEU A 46 -2.67 -6.99 -12.08
CA LEU A 46 -3.89 -7.38 -12.76
C LEU A 46 -4.61 -8.46 -11.95
N ASN A 47 -5.94 -8.33 -11.86
CA ASN A 47 -6.79 -9.41 -11.34
C ASN A 47 -6.64 -10.65 -12.25
N GLY A 48 -6.28 -11.78 -11.64
CA GLY A 48 -5.91 -13.02 -12.32
C GLY A 48 -4.50 -13.06 -12.90
N GLY A 49 -3.70 -12.02 -12.72
CA GLY A 49 -2.31 -11.97 -13.16
C GLY A 49 -1.41 -12.90 -12.33
N SER A 50 -0.37 -13.43 -12.96
CA SER A 50 0.58 -14.40 -12.39
C SER A 50 1.89 -13.72 -12.01
N TYR A 51 2.21 -13.68 -10.72
CA TYR A 51 3.36 -12.93 -10.20
C TYR A 51 4.20 -13.79 -9.26
N HIS A 52 5.53 -13.59 -9.30
CA HIS A 52 6.42 -14.13 -8.27
C HIS A 52 6.42 -13.21 -7.05
N ILE A 53 6.29 -13.79 -5.87
CA ILE A 53 6.42 -13.07 -4.60
C ILE A 53 7.85 -13.31 -4.11
N ILE A 54 8.65 -12.26 -4.08
CA ILE A 54 10.07 -12.28 -3.70
C ILE A 54 10.34 -11.23 -2.61
N PRO A 55 11.40 -11.39 -1.80
CA PRO A 55 11.80 -10.38 -0.83
C PRO A 55 12.00 -9.02 -1.50
N ALA A 56 11.57 -7.95 -0.82
CA ALA A 56 11.64 -6.59 -1.37
C ALA A 56 13.08 -6.06 -1.48
N PHE A 57 13.99 -6.60 -0.69
CA PHE A 57 15.40 -6.25 -0.70
C PHE A 57 16.23 -7.46 -1.14
N GLU A 58 17.12 -7.23 -2.09
CA GLU A 58 18.15 -8.20 -2.51
C GLU A 58 19.19 -8.39 -1.37
N GLY A 59 19.73 -9.59 -1.22
CA GLY A 59 20.68 -10.04 -0.20
C GLY A 59 20.38 -11.42 0.39
N ASN A 60 20.97 -11.74 1.55
CA ASN A 60 20.76 -13.02 2.25
C ASN A 60 19.34 -13.23 2.83
N ASN A 61 18.33 -12.60 2.23
CA ASN A 61 16.94 -12.65 2.60
C ASN A 61 16.19 -13.82 1.97
N GLY A 62 16.85 -14.64 1.13
CA GLY A 62 16.27 -15.82 0.47
C GLY A 62 15.60 -15.50 -0.86
N GLY A 63 14.87 -16.45 -1.41
CA GLY A 63 14.19 -16.34 -2.70
C GLY A 63 12.67 -16.22 -2.60
N GLY A 64 11.99 -16.56 -3.68
CA GLY A 64 10.54 -16.53 -3.77
C GLY A 64 9.83 -17.68 -3.06
N LEU A 65 8.51 -17.73 -3.21
CA LEU A 65 7.67 -18.71 -2.52
C LEU A 65 7.59 -20.05 -3.27
N GLU A 66 7.72 -21.16 -2.55
CA GLU A 66 7.69 -22.52 -3.07
C GLU A 66 6.71 -23.40 -2.29
N LEU A 67 6.32 -24.53 -2.87
CA LEU A 67 5.52 -25.55 -2.22
C LEU A 67 6.42 -26.64 -1.64
N ALA A 68 6.31 -26.89 -0.34
CA ALA A 68 7.12 -27.87 0.38
C ALA A 68 6.26 -28.90 1.14
N LYS A 69 6.90 -30.04 1.40
CA LYS A 69 6.39 -31.13 2.23
C LYS A 69 7.20 -31.15 3.52
N THR A 70 6.55 -31.40 4.65
CA THR A 70 7.22 -31.51 5.95
C THR A 70 7.27 -32.96 6.45
N GLY A 71 6.66 -33.89 5.71
CA GLY A 71 6.77 -35.32 5.98
C GLY A 71 6.45 -36.19 4.77
N THR A 72 5.56 -37.16 4.97
CA THR A 72 5.18 -38.16 3.96
C THR A 72 4.00 -37.73 3.09
N GLU A 73 3.63 -36.44 3.10
CA GLU A 73 2.47 -35.97 2.34
C GLU A 73 2.64 -36.22 0.83
N THR A 74 1.57 -36.65 0.17
CA THR A 74 1.61 -36.92 -1.27
C THR A 74 1.60 -35.62 -2.09
N SER A 75 0.99 -34.57 -1.56
CA SER A 75 0.97 -33.21 -2.12
C SER A 75 1.57 -32.22 -1.11
N PRO A 76 2.39 -31.24 -1.52
CA PRO A 76 2.97 -30.26 -0.61
C PRO A 76 1.89 -29.29 -0.11
N PRO A 77 1.53 -29.28 1.19
CA PRO A 77 0.48 -28.41 1.70
C PRO A 77 1.01 -27.04 2.16
N ILE A 78 2.32 -26.84 2.19
CA ILE A 78 2.95 -25.72 2.87
C ILE A 78 3.62 -24.82 1.85
N VAL A 79 3.36 -23.53 1.96
CA VAL A 79 4.10 -22.49 1.25
C VAL A 79 5.31 -22.11 2.11
N VAL A 80 6.50 -22.23 1.54
CA VAL A 80 7.77 -21.84 2.17
C VAL A 80 8.48 -20.79 1.34
N GLN A 81 9.41 -20.06 1.95
CA GLN A 81 10.29 -19.18 1.21
C GLN A 81 11.56 -19.94 0.82
N ALA A 82 11.99 -19.82 -0.43
CA ALA A 82 13.23 -20.41 -0.90
C ALA A 82 14.43 -19.83 -0.13
N ASN A 83 15.46 -20.65 0.05
CA ASN A 83 16.66 -20.28 0.79
C ASN A 83 17.65 -19.41 -0.02
N SER A 84 17.49 -19.37 -1.33
CA SER A 84 18.39 -18.68 -2.26
C SER A 84 17.63 -17.69 -3.12
N GLU A 85 18.16 -16.48 -3.25
CA GLU A 85 17.64 -15.43 -4.13
C GLU A 85 17.54 -15.84 -5.60
N SER A 86 18.37 -16.80 -6.01
CA SER A 86 18.36 -17.34 -7.36
C SER A 86 17.04 -18.06 -7.70
N SER A 87 16.32 -18.54 -6.69
CA SER A 87 14.98 -19.09 -6.87
C SER A 87 13.94 -17.98 -6.78
N LYS A 88 13.19 -17.78 -7.86
CA LYS A 88 11.97 -16.95 -7.84
C LYS A 88 10.74 -17.71 -7.29
N GLY A 89 10.90 -19.00 -6.98
CA GLY A 89 9.80 -19.86 -6.56
C GLY A 89 8.72 -20.05 -7.63
N LEU A 90 7.53 -20.45 -7.19
CA LEU A 90 6.33 -20.60 -8.00
C LEU A 90 5.56 -19.27 -8.08
N PRO A 91 4.92 -18.98 -9.23
CA PRO A 91 4.07 -17.81 -9.33
C PRO A 91 2.74 -18.01 -8.58
N ALA A 92 2.17 -16.90 -8.11
CA ALA A 92 0.85 -16.83 -7.50
C ALA A 92 -0.07 -15.93 -8.33
N ASN A 93 -1.35 -16.31 -8.36
CA ASN A 93 -2.39 -15.51 -9.01
C ASN A 93 -3.20 -14.77 -7.96
N PHE A 94 -3.36 -13.45 -8.13
CA PHE A 94 -4.19 -12.64 -7.25
C PHE A 94 -5.60 -12.51 -7.82
N TRP A 95 -6.60 -12.88 -7.04
CA TRP A 95 -8.00 -12.76 -7.44
C TRP A 95 -8.77 -11.87 -6.47
N ILE A 96 -9.56 -10.95 -7.03
CA ILE A 96 -10.56 -10.22 -6.27
C ILE A 96 -11.83 -11.07 -6.27
N PRO A 97 -12.39 -11.44 -5.10
CA PRO A 97 -13.66 -12.13 -5.03
C PRO A 97 -14.73 -11.33 -5.77
N ILE A 98 -15.52 -12.00 -6.61
CA ILE A 98 -16.72 -11.38 -7.17
C ILE A 98 -17.75 -11.35 -6.04
N GLU A 99 -18.15 -10.17 -5.59
CA GLU A 99 -19.36 -10.05 -4.78
C GLU A 99 -20.55 -10.36 -5.69
N THR A 100 -21.16 -11.54 -5.51
CA THR A 100 -22.50 -11.79 -6.02
C THR A 100 -23.48 -11.10 -5.08
N ILE A 101 -24.20 -10.11 -5.59
CA ILE A 101 -25.36 -9.54 -4.90
C ILE A 101 -26.47 -10.58 -5.04
N ASP A 102 -26.62 -11.42 -4.02
CA ASP A 102 -27.71 -12.38 -3.86
C ASP A 102 -28.96 -11.69 -3.27
#